data_AF-A0A9X8R3X7-F1
#
_entry.id   AF-A0A9X8R3X7-F1
#
_cell.length_a   1.000
_cell.length_b   1.000
_cell.length_c   1.000
_cell.angle_alpha   90.00
_cell.angle_beta   90.00
_cell.angle_gamma   90.00
#
_symmetry.space_group_name_H-M   'P 1'
#
loop_
_entity.id
_entity.type
_entity.pdbx_description
1 polymer ?
#
loop_
_entity_poly.entity_id
_entity_poly.type
_entity_poly.pdbx_seq_one_letter_code
_entity_poly.pdbx_strand_id
1 'polypeptide(L)'
;MGETEITCAAGTIVGTTRGGKRVFDAIPYLAETRPFDDPAPVEQGLLIDATAPNPNALAISTPASARPGTDCPVIVWLSQPVEPGDGIVHVHVPHRRGFEGFLPFAADAIGHFRGVADVKLALRWVQQNIEAFGGDPTNVAVVGAGEEAAVALWLCRRDHYAGEFRRVWAADPVFPRAPYEKRKWIVRYLLSAPLTRAKLNELAENRPARLGRSYRRYAKFFGPMGPQPYDAAELADLATVRVEEALDPHAIAEFAR
;
A
#
# COMPACT_ATOMS: atom_id res chain seq x y z
N MET A 1 -16.47 -2.49 24.35
CA MET A 1 -15.21 -2.69 23.60
C MET A 1 -14.15 -3.03 24.64
N GLY A 2 -13.44 -4.13 24.45
CA GLY A 2 -12.31 -4.49 25.32
C GLY A 2 -11.01 -3.98 24.73
N GLU A 3 -10.05 -3.58 25.55
CA GLU A 3 -8.69 -3.30 25.10
C GLU A 3 -7.96 -4.61 24.75
N THR A 4 -7.02 -4.57 23.83
CA THR A 4 -6.17 -5.72 23.48
C THR A 4 -4.78 -5.26 23.12
N GLU A 5 -3.78 -6.09 23.37
CA GLU A 5 -2.37 -5.77 23.18
C GLU A 5 -1.67 -6.91 22.44
N ILE A 6 -0.76 -6.55 21.52
CA ILE A 6 0.12 -7.49 20.81
C ILE A 6 1.53 -6.94 20.83
N THR A 7 2.49 -7.77 21.23
CA THR A 7 3.91 -7.44 21.17
C THR A 7 4.58 -8.17 20.01
N CYS A 8 5.32 -7.43 19.19
CA CYS A 8 6.05 -7.93 18.03
C CYS A 8 7.37 -7.15 17.86
N ALA A 9 8.11 -7.37 16.76
CA ALA A 9 9.36 -6.65 16.51
C ALA A 9 9.16 -5.13 16.37
N ALA A 10 8.01 -4.68 15.87
CA ALA A 10 7.67 -3.26 15.81
C ALA A 10 7.46 -2.63 17.21
N GLY A 11 7.20 -3.45 18.23
CA GLY A 11 6.95 -3.03 19.61
C GLY A 11 5.63 -3.56 20.15
N THR A 12 5.11 -2.87 21.17
CA THR A 12 3.83 -3.19 21.81
C THR A 12 2.73 -2.36 21.18
N ILE A 13 1.72 -3.02 20.62
CA ILE A 13 0.63 -2.39 19.87
C ILE A 13 -0.68 -2.59 20.64
N VAL A 14 -1.27 -1.48 21.08
CA VAL A 14 -2.55 -1.44 21.78
C VAL A 14 -3.67 -1.21 20.77
N GLY A 15 -4.70 -2.02 20.82
CA GLY A 15 -5.87 -1.95 19.95
C GLY A 15 -7.16 -2.20 20.72
N THR A 16 -8.22 -2.47 19.98
CA THR A 16 -9.55 -2.74 20.55
C THR A 16 -10.11 -4.08 20.08
N THR A 17 -10.94 -4.69 20.91
CA THR A 17 -11.73 -5.87 20.54
C THR A 17 -13.16 -5.44 20.25
N ARG A 18 -13.61 -5.69 19.02
CA ARG A 18 -14.97 -5.40 18.55
C ARG A 18 -15.43 -6.45 17.53
N GLY A 19 -16.69 -6.90 17.64
CA GLY A 19 -17.30 -7.82 16.66
C GLY A 19 -16.57 -9.15 16.50
N GLY A 20 -16.01 -9.72 17.58
CA GLY A 20 -15.24 -10.98 17.51
C GLY A 20 -13.85 -10.85 16.87
N LYS A 21 -13.39 -9.62 16.60
CA LYS A 21 -12.07 -9.32 16.04
C LYS A 21 -11.28 -8.43 17.00
N ARG A 22 -9.96 -8.55 16.96
CA ARG A 22 -9.02 -7.53 17.47
C ARG A 22 -8.70 -6.60 16.31
N VAL A 23 -8.76 -5.30 16.56
CA VAL A 23 -8.60 -4.26 15.56
C VAL A 23 -7.59 -3.22 16.03
N PHE A 24 -6.68 -2.86 15.13
CA PHE A 24 -5.58 -1.92 15.33
C PHE A 24 -5.62 -0.94 14.15
N ASP A 25 -6.11 0.28 14.37
CA ASP A 25 -6.46 1.24 13.30
C ASP A 25 -5.36 2.29 13.00
N ALA A 26 -4.21 2.24 13.70
CA ALA A 26 -3.11 3.18 13.49
C ALA A 26 -1.72 2.62 13.84
N ILE A 27 -1.24 1.65 13.05
CA ILE A 27 0.13 1.12 13.20
C ILE A 27 1.08 1.84 12.22
N PRO A 28 2.04 2.65 12.69
CA PRO A 28 2.99 3.30 11.80
C PRO A 28 3.91 2.26 11.16
N TYR A 29 4.18 2.43 9.87
CA TYR A 29 5.11 1.59 9.11
C TYR A 29 6.16 2.42 8.35
N LEU A 30 5.92 3.73 8.21
CA LEU A 30 6.83 4.70 7.62
C LEU A 30 7.27 5.71 8.69
N ALA A 31 8.54 6.09 8.64
CA ALA A 31 9.01 7.29 9.31
C ALA A 31 8.44 8.55 8.63
N GLU A 32 8.36 9.65 9.38
CA GLU A 32 7.95 10.93 8.83
C GLU A 32 8.95 11.41 7.78
N THR A 33 8.46 11.56 6.55
CA THR A 33 9.23 12.05 5.40
C THR A 33 8.42 13.12 4.67
N ARG A 34 9.10 13.99 3.92
CA ARG A 34 8.39 14.98 3.10
C ARG A 34 7.70 14.30 1.92
N PRO A 35 6.62 14.89 1.36
CA PRO A 35 5.74 14.18 0.42
C PRO A 35 6.43 13.57 -0.81
N PHE A 36 7.50 14.19 -1.31
CA PHE A 36 8.26 13.72 -2.48
C PHE A 36 9.61 13.05 -2.16
N ASP A 37 9.95 12.91 -0.88
CA ASP A 37 11.15 12.17 -0.48
C ASP A 37 10.90 10.65 -0.53
N ASP A 38 11.95 9.85 -0.59
CA ASP A 38 11.78 8.40 -0.51
C ASP A 38 11.32 8.00 0.90
N PRO A 39 10.47 6.97 1.02
CA PRO A 39 10.03 6.53 2.32
C PRO A 39 11.16 5.85 3.08
N ALA A 40 11.10 5.94 4.40
CA ALA A 40 11.98 5.21 5.30
C ALA A 40 11.14 4.38 6.28
N PRO A 41 11.62 3.21 6.73
CA PRO A 41 10.91 2.41 7.73
C PRO A 41 10.86 3.16 9.08
N VAL A 42 9.80 2.92 9.86
CA VAL A 42 9.71 3.40 11.24
C VAL A 42 10.72 2.68 12.15
N GLU A 43 11.14 3.33 13.22
CA GLU A 43 11.94 2.70 14.28
C GLU A 43 11.15 1.59 15.00
N GLN A 44 11.86 0.55 15.43
CA GLN A 44 11.30 -0.61 16.14
C GLN A 44 11.28 -0.39 17.65
N GLY A 45 10.44 -1.17 18.36
CA GLY A 45 10.38 -1.18 19.82
C GLY A 45 9.50 -0.08 20.44
N LEU A 46 8.53 0.43 19.68
CA LEU A 46 7.64 1.51 20.12
C LEU A 46 6.46 0.99 20.96
N LEU A 47 5.95 1.81 21.87
CA LEU A 47 4.59 1.66 22.38
C LEU A 47 3.65 2.39 21.41
N ILE A 48 2.76 1.64 20.75
CA ILE A 48 1.90 2.12 19.67
C ILE A 48 0.44 2.06 20.15
N ASP A 49 -0.19 3.23 20.29
CA ASP A 49 -1.64 3.33 20.44
C ASP A 49 -2.31 3.28 19.06
N ALA A 50 -2.85 2.12 18.71
CA ALA A 50 -3.59 1.87 17.48
C ALA A 50 -5.11 1.81 17.74
N THR A 51 -5.63 2.48 18.77
CA THR A 51 -7.06 2.48 19.09
C THR A 51 -7.87 3.53 18.32
N ALA A 52 -7.19 4.54 17.76
CA ALA A 52 -7.79 5.62 16.98
C ALA A 52 -7.38 5.53 15.51
N PRO A 53 -8.30 5.72 14.54
CA PRO A 53 -7.95 5.65 13.12
C PRO A 53 -6.93 6.69 12.67
N ASN A 54 -5.95 6.25 11.88
CA ASN A 54 -5.02 7.13 11.17
C ASN A 54 -4.98 6.75 9.68
N PRO A 55 -5.38 7.65 8.76
CA PRO A 55 -5.47 7.35 7.34
C PRO A 55 -4.12 7.09 6.65
N ASN A 56 -3.00 7.36 7.31
CA ASN A 56 -1.65 7.16 6.77
C ASN A 56 -0.90 5.99 7.45
N ALA A 57 -1.58 5.22 8.30
CA ALA A 57 -1.00 4.11 9.05
C ALA A 57 -1.66 2.79 8.65
N LEU A 58 -1.01 1.66 8.93
CA LEU A 58 -1.61 0.35 8.72
C LEU A 58 -2.82 0.18 9.63
N ALA A 59 -3.86 -0.44 9.09
CA ALA A 59 -4.98 -0.94 9.89
C ALA A 59 -5.00 -2.47 9.82
N ILE A 60 -5.07 -3.15 10.95
CA ILE A 60 -5.07 -4.61 11.05
C ILE A 60 -6.33 -5.08 11.78
N SER A 61 -7.00 -6.06 11.19
CA SER A 61 -8.15 -6.76 11.75
C SER A 61 -7.84 -8.25 11.78
N THR A 62 -7.89 -8.87 12.96
CA THR A 62 -7.54 -10.28 13.16
C THR A 62 -8.60 -10.97 14.04
N PRO A 63 -8.89 -12.28 13.84
CA PRO A 63 -9.82 -13.00 14.70
C PRO A 63 -9.46 -12.87 16.19
N ALA A 64 -10.45 -12.74 17.08
CA ALA A 64 -10.18 -12.56 18.51
C ALA A 64 -9.46 -13.75 19.15
N SER A 65 -9.67 -14.96 18.62
CA SER A 65 -9.00 -16.18 19.04
C SER A 65 -7.60 -16.34 18.45
N ALA A 66 -7.21 -15.59 17.42
CA ALA A 66 -5.93 -15.75 16.75
C ALA A 66 -4.77 -15.43 17.69
N ARG A 67 -3.73 -16.24 17.63
CA ARG A 67 -2.48 -16.16 18.40
C ARG A 67 -1.31 -16.55 17.48
N PRO A 68 -0.06 -16.25 17.83
CA PRO A 68 1.10 -16.80 17.11
C PRO A 68 0.95 -18.32 16.88
N GLY A 69 1.21 -18.79 15.66
CA GLY A 69 1.02 -20.19 15.24
C GLY A 69 -0.43 -20.60 14.92
N THR A 70 -1.38 -19.66 14.85
CA THR A 70 -2.73 -19.95 14.31
C THR A 70 -2.72 -20.12 12.79
N ASP A 71 -1.71 -19.53 12.13
CA ASP A 71 -1.45 -19.60 10.69
C ASP A 71 -2.67 -19.19 9.83
N CYS A 72 -3.35 -18.11 10.25
CA CYS A 72 -4.43 -17.52 9.45
C CYS A 72 -3.88 -16.99 8.11
N PRO A 73 -4.57 -17.19 6.98
CA PRO A 73 -4.26 -16.46 5.76
C PRO A 73 -4.22 -14.95 5.98
N VAL A 74 -3.33 -14.25 5.27
CA VAL A 74 -3.18 -12.79 5.37
C VAL A 74 -3.59 -12.14 4.06
N ILE A 75 -4.54 -11.20 4.13
CA ILE A 75 -4.89 -10.35 3.00
C ILE A 75 -4.39 -8.92 3.25
N VAL A 76 -3.51 -8.46 2.37
CA VAL A 76 -3.01 -7.09 2.32
C VAL A 76 -3.81 -6.31 1.28
N TRP A 77 -4.63 -5.37 1.76
CA TRP A 77 -5.48 -4.51 0.96
C TRP A 77 -4.76 -3.21 0.62
N LEU A 78 -4.58 -2.95 -0.68
CA LEU A 78 -4.07 -1.67 -1.18
C LEU A 78 -5.20 -0.66 -1.41
N SER A 79 -6.39 -1.15 -1.79
CA SER A 79 -7.64 -0.38 -1.84
C SER A 79 -8.44 -0.55 -0.55
N GLN A 80 -9.59 0.12 -0.44
CA GLN A 80 -10.49 -0.06 0.72
C GLN A 80 -10.84 -1.54 0.93
N PRO A 81 -10.69 -2.08 2.17
CA PRO A 81 -10.93 -3.50 2.42
C PRO A 81 -12.40 -3.86 2.25
N VAL A 82 -12.65 -5.01 1.64
CA VAL A 82 -13.96 -5.67 1.68
C VAL A 82 -13.78 -6.99 2.42
N GLU A 83 -13.52 -6.92 3.73
CA GLU A 83 -13.08 -8.03 4.59
C GLU A 83 -13.95 -9.29 4.46
N PRO A 84 -13.48 -10.35 3.78
CA PRO A 84 -14.29 -11.55 3.64
C PRO A 84 -14.11 -12.51 4.81
N GLY A 85 -15.24 -12.86 5.43
CA GLY A 85 -15.37 -14.01 6.33
C GLY A 85 -14.55 -13.92 7.63
N ASP A 86 -14.59 -15.02 8.36
CA ASP A 86 -13.84 -15.23 9.60
C ASP A 86 -12.55 -16.01 9.33
N GLY A 87 -11.59 -15.93 10.25
CA GLY A 87 -10.35 -16.73 10.22
C GLY A 87 -9.24 -16.19 9.31
N ILE A 88 -9.38 -14.97 8.79
CA ILE A 88 -8.38 -14.29 7.95
C ILE A 88 -7.87 -13.05 8.68
N VAL A 89 -6.57 -12.77 8.58
CA VAL A 89 -5.99 -11.50 9.03
C VAL A 89 -6.02 -10.51 7.86
N HIS A 90 -6.67 -9.37 8.07
CA HIS A 90 -6.71 -8.29 7.09
C HIS A 90 -5.75 -7.18 7.49
N VAL A 91 -4.96 -6.70 6.53
CA VAL A 91 -4.04 -5.58 6.68
C VAL A 91 -4.37 -4.56 5.60
N HIS A 92 -4.83 -3.37 5.96
CA HIS A 92 -5.00 -2.27 5.02
C HIS A 92 -3.74 -1.41 4.97
N VAL A 93 -3.27 -1.08 3.77
CA VAL A 93 -2.03 -0.35 3.52
C VAL A 93 -2.32 0.95 2.76
N PRO A 94 -2.58 2.06 3.48
CA PRO A 94 -2.56 3.37 2.86
C PRO A 94 -1.16 3.71 2.36
N HIS A 95 -1.02 4.21 1.14
CA HIS A 95 0.25 4.59 0.52
C HIS A 95 0.08 5.89 -0.28
N ARG A 96 1.19 6.55 -0.63
CA ARG A 96 1.14 7.81 -1.39
C ARG A 96 0.56 7.60 -2.79
N ARG A 97 -0.29 8.54 -3.20
CA ARG A 97 -1.00 8.53 -4.49
C ARG A 97 -0.68 9.78 -5.31
N GLY A 98 -1.14 9.77 -6.57
CA GLY A 98 -1.00 10.91 -7.47
C GLY A 98 0.44 11.39 -7.63
N PHE A 99 0.66 12.71 -7.60
CA PHE A 99 2.01 13.25 -7.81
C PHE A 99 3.01 12.80 -6.74
N GLU A 100 2.61 12.74 -5.48
CA GLU A 100 3.51 12.39 -4.36
C GLU A 100 3.98 10.94 -4.50
N GLY A 101 3.06 10.03 -4.84
CA GLY A 101 3.38 8.61 -5.04
C GLY A 101 4.12 8.33 -6.34
N PHE A 102 3.71 8.94 -7.45
CA PHE A 102 4.01 8.41 -8.79
C PHE A 102 4.68 9.39 -9.76
N LEU A 103 5.00 10.62 -9.35
CA LEU A 103 5.72 11.56 -10.23
C LEU A 103 7.21 11.19 -10.34
N PRO A 104 7.72 10.70 -11.48
CA PRO A 104 9.10 10.28 -11.56
C PRO A 104 10.06 11.48 -11.54
N PHE A 105 11.20 11.33 -10.86
CA PHE A 105 12.31 12.27 -10.88
C PHE A 105 13.49 11.73 -11.66
N ALA A 106 14.32 12.62 -12.21
CA ALA A 106 15.48 12.22 -13.01
C ALA A 106 16.54 11.44 -12.23
N ALA A 107 16.55 11.56 -10.89
CA ALA A 107 17.46 10.82 -10.01
C ALA A 107 16.86 9.48 -9.51
N ASP A 108 15.60 9.20 -9.84
CA ASP A 108 14.98 7.92 -9.47
C ASP A 108 15.57 6.81 -10.34
N ALA A 109 15.74 5.61 -9.76
CA ALA A 109 15.99 4.42 -10.55
C ALA A 109 14.82 4.17 -11.52
N ILE A 110 15.08 3.48 -12.63
CA ILE A 110 14.03 3.11 -13.58
C ILE A 110 12.97 2.29 -12.84
N GLY A 111 11.70 2.64 -13.03
CA GLY A 111 10.58 1.95 -12.39
C GLY A 111 10.38 2.25 -10.90
N HIS A 112 11.17 3.15 -10.32
CA HIS A 112 11.01 3.55 -8.92
C HIS A 112 9.88 4.56 -8.75
N PHE A 113 8.91 4.20 -7.91
CA PHE A 113 7.80 5.06 -7.50
C PHE A 113 7.67 5.02 -5.99
N ARG A 114 7.55 6.19 -5.35
CA ARG A 114 7.41 6.30 -3.89
C ARG A 114 6.18 5.56 -3.36
N GLY A 115 5.05 5.64 -4.06
CA GLY A 115 3.83 4.91 -3.68
C GLY A 115 4.03 3.39 -3.68
N VAL A 116 4.84 2.86 -4.62
CA VAL A 116 5.24 1.44 -4.62
C VAL A 116 6.21 1.15 -3.49
N ALA A 117 7.18 2.04 -3.25
CA ALA A 117 8.15 1.91 -2.17
C ALA A 117 7.50 1.92 -0.78
N ASP A 118 6.45 2.72 -0.58
CA ASP A 118 5.61 2.70 0.62
C ASP A 118 5.04 1.29 0.83
N VAL A 119 4.36 0.73 -0.18
CA VAL A 119 3.78 -0.62 -0.10
C VAL A 119 4.85 -1.70 0.12
N LYS A 120 6.05 -1.58 -0.47
CA LYS A 120 7.16 -2.51 -0.20
C LYS A 120 7.59 -2.48 1.27
N LEU A 121 7.65 -1.30 1.89
CA LEU A 121 7.95 -1.19 3.32
C LEU A 121 6.81 -1.75 4.19
N ALA A 122 5.55 -1.55 3.80
CA ALA A 122 4.42 -2.19 4.47
C ALA A 122 4.47 -3.72 4.37
N LEU A 123 4.78 -4.27 3.21
CA LEU A 123 4.93 -5.72 3.02
C LEU A 123 6.09 -6.27 3.86
N ARG A 124 7.22 -5.55 3.92
CA ARG A 124 8.32 -5.90 4.84
C ARG A 124 7.87 -5.87 6.30
N TRP A 125 7.07 -4.87 6.70
CA TRP A 125 6.49 -4.81 8.04
C TRP A 125 5.58 -6.02 8.30
N VAL A 126 4.71 -6.40 7.35
CA VAL A 126 3.85 -7.58 7.45
C VAL A 126 4.69 -8.84 7.64
N GLN A 127 5.69 -9.05 6.79
CA GLN A 127 6.60 -10.21 6.88
C GLN A 127 7.30 -10.33 8.23
N GLN A 128 7.61 -9.22 8.89
CA GLN A 128 8.31 -9.21 10.17
C GLN A 128 7.39 -9.38 11.40
N ASN A 129 6.09 -9.05 11.28
CA ASN A 129 5.24 -8.84 12.44
C ASN A 129 3.93 -9.63 12.43
N ILE A 130 3.42 -10.06 11.26
CA ILE A 130 2.04 -10.55 11.14
C ILE A 130 1.78 -11.86 11.89
N GLU A 131 2.81 -12.65 12.14
CA GLU A 131 2.73 -13.85 12.98
C GLU A 131 2.26 -13.52 14.40
N ALA A 132 2.65 -12.37 14.97
CA ALA A 132 2.19 -11.92 16.28
C ALA A 132 0.66 -11.69 16.32
N PHE A 133 0.07 -11.37 15.17
CA PHE A 133 -1.37 -11.22 14.98
C PHE A 133 -2.08 -12.54 14.67
N GLY A 134 -1.32 -13.65 14.56
CA GLY A 134 -1.78 -14.98 14.20
C GLY A 134 -1.91 -15.22 12.70
N GLY A 135 -1.36 -14.32 11.87
CA GLY A 135 -1.30 -14.50 10.42
C GLY A 135 -0.08 -15.30 9.99
N ASP A 136 -0.19 -16.03 8.89
CA ASP A 136 0.90 -16.76 8.27
C ASP A 136 1.67 -15.85 7.29
N PRO A 137 2.94 -15.46 7.59
CA PRO A 137 3.74 -14.63 6.70
C PRO A 137 4.08 -15.32 5.37
N THR A 138 3.99 -16.65 5.30
CA THR A 138 4.20 -17.41 4.05
C THR A 138 2.95 -17.48 3.18
N ASN A 139 1.79 -17.12 3.73
CA ASN A 139 0.49 -17.12 3.07
C ASN A 139 -0.14 -15.71 2.99
N VAL A 140 0.58 -14.81 2.33
CA VAL A 140 0.14 -13.42 2.09
C VAL A 140 -0.42 -13.25 0.68
N ALA A 141 -1.61 -12.67 0.57
CA ALA A 141 -2.25 -12.25 -0.67
C ALA A 141 -2.37 -10.72 -0.72
N VAL A 142 -1.94 -10.09 -1.81
CA VAL A 142 -2.12 -8.64 -2.05
C VAL A 142 -3.35 -8.42 -2.92
N VAL A 143 -4.24 -7.52 -2.50
CA VAL A 143 -5.51 -7.25 -3.18
C VAL A 143 -5.65 -5.76 -3.43
N GLY A 144 -6.01 -5.39 -4.66
CA GLY A 144 -6.28 -4.01 -5.04
C GLY A 144 -7.36 -3.90 -6.11
N ALA A 145 -7.93 -2.70 -6.25
CA ALA A 145 -8.85 -2.34 -7.31
C ALA A 145 -8.38 -1.06 -8.02
N GLY A 146 -8.65 -0.90 -9.31
CA GLY A 146 -8.36 0.35 -10.02
C GLY A 146 -6.87 0.70 -10.08
N GLU A 147 -6.50 1.88 -9.55
CA GLU A 147 -5.10 2.33 -9.46
C GLU A 147 -4.28 1.40 -8.57
N GLU A 148 -4.88 0.93 -7.47
CA GLU A 148 -4.23 0.08 -6.50
C GLU A 148 -4.04 -1.36 -7.02
N ALA A 149 -4.90 -1.82 -7.95
CA ALA A 149 -4.66 -3.06 -8.70
C ALA A 149 -3.43 -2.94 -9.62
N ALA A 150 -3.22 -1.78 -10.24
CA ALA A 150 -2.02 -1.52 -11.04
C ALA A 150 -0.75 -1.52 -10.16
N VAL A 151 -0.83 -1.01 -8.91
CA VAL A 151 0.27 -1.11 -7.93
C VAL A 151 0.53 -2.57 -7.53
N ALA A 152 -0.51 -3.37 -7.28
CA ALA A 152 -0.37 -4.79 -6.96
C ALA A 152 0.35 -5.55 -8.08
N LEU A 153 -0.05 -5.32 -9.34
CA LEU A 153 0.63 -5.90 -10.51
C LEU A 153 2.06 -5.37 -10.68
N TRP A 154 2.32 -4.12 -10.35
CA TRP A 154 3.67 -3.55 -10.40
C TRP A 154 4.62 -4.23 -9.41
N LEU A 155 4.13 -4.59 -8.23
CA LEU A 155 4.91 -5.32 -7.22
C LEU A 155 5.31 -6.72 -7.70
N CYS A 156 4.57 -7.32 -8.63
CA CYS A 156 4.89 -8.63 -9.21
C CYS A 156 6.05 -8.60 -10.20
N ARG A 157 6.56 -7.43 -10.62
CA ARG A 157 7.70 -7.38 -11.57
C ARG A 157 8.94 -8.04 -10.98
N ARG A 158 9.76 -8.68 -11.81
CA ARG A 158 10.99 -9.40 -11.41
C ARG A 158 12.02 -8.53 -10.68
N ASP A 159 12.05 -7.23 -10.96
CA ASP A 159 12.91 -6.23 -10.31
C ASP A 159 12.34 -5.69 -8.99
N HIS A 160 11.05 -5.93 -8.71
CA HIS A 160 10.38 -5.46 -7.49
C HIS A 160 10.07 -6.57 -6.49
N TYR A 161 9.68 -7.76 -6.97
CA TYR A 161 9.23 -8.89 -6.16
C TYR A 161 10.40 -9.58 -5.45
N ALA A 162 10.34 -9.69 -4.12
CA ALA A 162 11.34 -10.40 -3.32
C ALA A 162 10.75 -11.52 -2.47
N GLY A 163 9.52 -11.98 -2.78
CA GLY A 163 8.86 -13.09 -2.08
C GLY A 163 8.01 -12.67 -0.88
N GLU A 164 7.68 -11.38 -0.73
CA GLU A 164 6.90 -10.87 0.41
C GLU A 164 5.41 -11.21 0.37
N PHE A 165 4.91 -11.78 -0.73
CA PHE A 165 3.55 -12.27 -0.88
C PHE A 165 3.52 -13.39 -1.90
N ARG A 166 2.48 -14.23 -1.90
CA ARG A 166 2.38 -15.39 -2.80
C ARG A 166 1.28 -15.28 -3.84
N ARG A 167 0.31 -14.40 -3.59
CA ARG A 167 -0.89 -14.26 -4.41
C ARG A 167 -1.23 -12.79 -4.64
N VAL A 168 -1.78 -12.49 -5.81
CA VAL A 168 -2.28 -11.15 -6.16
C VAL A 168 -3.67 -11.26 -6.77
N TRP A 169 -4.61 -10.47 -6.26
CA TRP A 169 -5.90 -10.20 -6.87
C TRP A 169 -5.95 -8.74 -7.33
N ALA A 170 -5.97 -8.53 -8.65
CA ALA A 170 -5.99 -7.23 -9.28
C ALA A 170 -7.35 -7.01 -9.96
N ALA A 171 -8.25 -6.29 -9.30
CA ALA A 171 -9.57 -5.96 -9.83
C ALA A 171 -9.52 -4.69 -10.70
N ASP A 172 -9.96 -4.77 -11.97
CA ASP A 172 -10.02 -3.66 -12.93
C ASP A 172 -8.77 -2.76 -12.91
N PRO A 173 -7.57 -3.30 -13.26
CA PRO A 173 -6.33 -2.54 -13.13
C PRO A 173 -6.26 -1.32 -14.06
N VAL A 174 -6.07 -0.14 -13.46
CA VAL A 174 -5.98 1.14 -14.18
C VAL A 174 -4.53 1.60 -14.28
N PHE A 175 -3.94 1.38 -15.46
CA PHE A 175 -2.62 1.93 -15.81
C PHE A 175 -2.71 3.27 -16.54
N PRO A 176 -1.68 4.14 -16.44
CA PRO A 176 -1.60 5.33 -17.26
C PRO A 176 -1.59 5.00 -18.76
N ARG A 177 -2.40 5.72 -19.55
CA ARG A 177 -2.59 5.45 -20.99
C ARG A 177 -1.42 5.87 -21.90
N ALA A 178 -0.44 6.60 -21.38
CA ALA A 178 0.71 7.09 -22.14
C ALA A 178 1.93 7.28 -21.24
N PRO A 179 3.16 7.08 -21.76
CA PRO A 179 4.40 7.30 -21.01
C PRO A 179 4.48 8.69 -20.38
N TYR A 180 5.24 8.80 -19.28
CA TYR A 180 5.37 10.04 -18.52
C TYR A 180 5.91 11.19 -19.38
N GLU A 181 6.86 10.90 -20.27
CA GLU A 181 7.59 11.84 -21.11
C GLU A 181 6.62 12.68 -21.95
N LYS A 182 5.56 12.04 -22.47
CA LYS A 182 4.50 12.69 -23.26
C LYS A 182 3.58 13.58 -22.42
N ARG A 183 3.57 13.39 -21.10
CA ARG A 183 2.71 14.11 -20.13
C ARG A 183 3.50 15.03 -19.21
N LYS A 184 4.84 15.03 -19.27
CA LYS A 184 5.71 15.83 -18.39
C LYS A 184 5.45 17.34 -18.52
N TRP A 185 5.18 17.81 -19.74
CA TRP A 185 4.93 19.22 -20.02
C TRP A 185 3.71 19.76 -19.26
N ILE A 186 2.61 18.99 -19.20
CA ILE A 186 1.40 19.43 -18.52
C ILE A 186 1.61 19.48 -17.01
N VAL A 187 2.40 18.56 -16.45
CA VAL A 187 2.75 18.61 -15.02
C VAL A 187 3.57 19.86 -14.71
N ARG A 188 4.57 20.19 -15.53
CA ARG A 188 5.36 21.43 -15.41
C ARG A 188 4.47 22.68 -15.47
N TYR A 189 3.54 22.71 -16.43
CA TYR A 189 2.59 23.81 -16.58
C TYR A 189 1.70 23.96 -15.33
N LEU A 190 1.06 22.87 -14.89
CA LEU A 190 0.12 22.87 -13.78
C LEU A 190 0.75 23.18 -12.42
N LEU A 191 1.98 22.73 -12.18
CA LEU A 191 2.69 23.03 -10.94
C LEU A 191 3.36 24.40 -11.01
N SER A 192 3.75 24.85 -12.21
CA SER A 192 4.59 26.02 -12.47
C SER A 192 5.84 26.03 -11.59
N ALA A 193 6.47 24.86 -11.45
CA ALA A 193 7.63 24.62 -10.61
C ALA A 193 8.59 23.64 -11.29
N PRO A 194 9.91 23.76 -11.06
CA PRO A 194 10.87 22.71 -11.33
C PRO A 194 10.43 21.37 -10.74
N LEU A 195 10.46 20.31 -11.55
CA LEU A 195 10.12 18.95 -11.13
C LEU A 195 11.32 18.29 -10.45
N THR A 196 11.67 18.83 -9.29
CA THR A 196 12.71 18.33 -8.39
C THR A 196 12.09 18.08 -7.03
N ARG A 197 12.56 17.07 -6.28
CA ARG A 197 12.01 16.74 -4.95
C ARG A 197 12.01 17.97 -4.03
N ALA A 198 13.15 18.66 -3.94
CA ALA A 198 13.29 19.87 -3.13
C ALA A 198 12.20 20.93 -3.43
N LYS A 199 12.00 21.26 -4.71
CA LYS A 199 11.03 22.31 -5.08
C LYS A 199 9.58 21.87 -4.94
N LEU A 200 9.29 20.58 -5.13
CA LEU A 200 7.94 20.05 -4.95
C LEU A 200 7.58 19.85 -3.47
N ASN A 201 8.56 19.52 -2.61
CA ASN A 201 8.40 19.57 -1.16
C ASN A 201 8.14 20.99 -0.68
N GLU A 202 8.93 21.97 -1.13
CA GLU A 202 8.69 23.39 -0.83
C GLU A 202 7.29 23.84 -1.29
N LEU A 203 6.82 23.34 -2.45
CA LEU A 203 5.47 23.61 -2.94
C LEU A 203 4.39 22.94 -2.08
N ALA A 204 4.62 21.71 -1.62
CA ALA A 204 3.70 20.97 -0.77
C ALA A 204 3.57 21.63 0.61
N GLU A 205 4.67 22.10 1.17
CA GLU A 205 4.71 22.84 2.44
C GLU A 205 4.00 24.21 2.32
N ASN A 206 4.37 25.00 1.31
CA ASN A 206 3.89 26.38 1.20
C ASN A 206 2.51 26.52 0.55
N ARG A 207 2.11 25.58 -0.32
CA ARG A 207 0.88 25.66 -1.12
C ARG A 207 0.25 24.27 -1.36
N PRO A 208 -0.09 23.49 -0.31
CA PRO A 208 -0.61 22.12 -0.46
C PRO A 208 -1.90 22.06 -1.29
N ALA A 209 -2.79 23.05 -1.13
CA ALA A 209 -4.03 23.13 -1.90
C ALA A 209 -3.78 23.33 -3.41
N ARG A 210 -2.66 23.97 -3.81
CA ARG A 210 -2.27 24.11 -5.21
C ARG A 210 -1.84 22.76 -5.77
N LEU A 211 -1.01 22.00 -5.04
CA LEU A 211 -0.57 20.67 -5.44
C LEU A 211 -1.76 19.75 -5.72
N GLY A 212 -2.70 19.66 -4.77
CA GLY A 212 -3.91 18.85 -4.92
C GLY A 212 -4.82 19.29 -6.08
N ARG A 213 -5.01 20.61 -6.29
CA ARG A 213 -5.76 21.13 -7.45
C ARG A 213 -5.09 20.79 -8.77
N SER A 214 -3.76 20.90 -8.84
CA SER A 214 -2.99 20.56 -10.03
C SER A 214 -3.11 19.08 -10.36
N TYR A 215 -3.04 18.18 -9.36
CA TYR A 215 -3.27 16.75 -9.59
C TYR A 215 -4.69 16.46 -10.08
N ARG A 216 -5.73 17.02 -9.44
CA ARG A 216 -7.12 16.82 -9.90
C ARG A 216 -7.33 17.27 -11.34
N ARG A 217 -6.74 18.40 -11.73
CA ARG A 217 -6.81 18.90 -13.11
C ARG A 217 -6.06 17.96 -14.06
N TYR A 218 -4.90 17.47 -13.66
CA TYR A 218 -4.15 16.47 -14.43
C TYR A 218 -4.97 15.19 -14.66
N ALA A 219 -5.50 14.61 -13.57
CA ALA A 219 -6.23 13.35 -13.59
C ALA A 219 -7.48 13.39 -14.47
N LYS A 220 -8.15 14.54 -14.54
CA LYS A 220 -9.30 14.75 -15.43
C LYS A 220 -8.97 14.52 -16.92
N PHE A 221 -7.76 14.84 -17.36
CA PHE A 221 -7.38 14.75 -18.77
C PHE A 221 -6.56 13.50 -19.09
N PHE A 222 -5.73 13.03 -18.16
CA PHE A 222 -4.76 11.96 -18.41
C PHE A 222 -5.05 10.68 -17.64
N GLY A 223 -6.13 10.63 -16.86
CA GLY A 223 -6.34 9.59 -15.88
C GLY A 223 -5.36 9.70 -14.71
N PRO A 224 -5.42 8.76 -13.77
CA PRO A 224 -4.56 8.79 -12.60
C PRO A 224 -3.08 8.66 -12.95
N MET A 225 -2.25 9.18 -12.05
CA MET A 225 -0.83 8.90 -12.11
C MET A 225 -0.56 7.61 -11.36
N GLY A 226 0.10 6.69 -12.02
CA GLY A 226 0.40 5.36 -11.51
C GLY A 226 1.68 4.83 -12.13
N PRO A 227 2.06 3.61 -11.77
CA PRO A 227 3.25 2.98 -12.30
C PRO A 227 3.10 2.66 -13.79
N GLN A 228 4.20 2.71 -14.56
CA GLN A 228 4.21 2.51 -16.01
C GLN A 228 5.63 2.28 -16.55
N PRO A 229 5.77 1.67 -17.75
CA PRO A 229 4.73 0.99 -18.54
C PRO A 229 4.39 -0.39 -17.96
N TYR A 230 3.14 -0.86 -18.14
CA TYR A 230 2.80 -2.24 -17.82
C TYR A 230 3.34 -3.17 -18.92
N ASP A 231 4.17 -4.12 -18.53
CA ASP A 231 4.61 -5.22 -19.38
C ASP A 231 4.44 -6.53 -18.62
N ALA A 232 3.52 -7.38 -19.10
CA ALA A 232 3.25 -8.67 -18.49
C ALA A 232 4.46 -9.62 -18.59
N ALA A 233 5.35 -9.42 -19.56
CA ALA A 233 6.57 -10.21 -19.69
C ALA A 233 7.54 -9.95 -18.54
N GLU A 234 7.45 -8.82 -17.84
CA GLU A 234 8.34 -8.46 -16.73
C GLU A 234 7.88 -9.00 -15.38
N LEU A 235 6.71 -9.65 -15.31
CA LEU A 235 6.19 -10.26 -14.08
C LEU A 235 7.03 -11.47 -13.67
N ALA A 236 7.13 -11.70 -12.37
CA ALA A 236 7.77 -12.85 -11.77
C ALA A 236 6.80 -14.04 -11.79
N ASP A 237 7.29 -15.21 -12.21
CA ASP A 237 6.50 -16.46 -12.28
C ASP A 237 6.10 -17.02 -10.91
N LEU A 238 6.52 -16.36 -9.82
CA LEU A 238 6.44 -16.86 -8.45
C LEU A 238 5.18 -16.44 -7.69
N ALA A 239 4.46 -15.42 -8.18
CA ALA A 239 3.19 -14.99 -7.61
C ALA A 239 2.02 -15.56 -8.42
N THR A 240 1.04 -16.16 -7.75
CA THR A 240 -0.22 -16.51 -8.43
C THR A 240 -1.04 -15.24 -8.61
N VAL A 241 -1.19 -14.78 -9.86
CA VAL A 241 -1.91 -13.55 -10.19
C VAL A 241 -3.29 -13.87 -10.75
N ARG A 242 -4.33 -13.22 -10.21
CA ARG A 242 -5.67 -13.14 -10.80
C ARG A 242 -5.99 -11.70 -11.18
N VAL A 243 -6.41 -11.50 -12.41
CA VAL A 243 -6.90 -10.22 -12.92
C VAL A 243 -8.39 -10.39 -13.18
N GLU A 244 -9.20 -9.61 -12.48
CA GLU A 244 -10.65 -9.81 -12.40
C GLU A 244 -11.38 -8.47 -12.62
N GLU A 245 -12.68 -8.50 -12.90
CA GLU A 245 -13.45 -7.27 -13.14
C GLU A 245 -13.82 -6.52 -11.85
N ALA A 246 -13.84 -7.21 -10.70
CA ALA A 246 -14.30 -6.65 -9.44
C ALA A 246 -13.64 -7.30 -8.21
N LEU A 247 -13.86 -6.69 -7.05
CA LEU A 247 -13.59 -7.31 -5.76
C LEU A 247 -14.78 -8.21 -5.37
N ASP A 248 -14.57 -9.52 -5.39
CA ASP A 248 -15.54 -10.50 -4.87
C ASP A 248 -15.04 -11.03 -3.51
N PRO A 249 -15.68 -10.66 -2.39
CA PRO A 249 -15.22 -11.07 -1.06
C PRO A 249 -15.13 -12.59 -0.92
N HIS A 250 -16.11 -13.34 -1.42
CA HIS A 250 -16.15 -14.79 -1.24
C HIS A 250 -15.01 -15.45 -2.02
N ALA A 251 -14.85 -15.09 -3.30
CA ALA A 251 -13.78 -15.63 -4.14
C ALA A 251 -12.38 -15.20 -3.64
N ILE A 252 -12.24 -13.99 -3.10
CA ILE A 252 -11.00 -13.51 -2.50
C ILE A 252 -10.64 -14.32 -1.24
N ALA A 253 -11.61 -14.65 -0.37
CA ALA A 253 -11.35 -15.50 0.80
C ALA A 253 -10.93 -16.92 0.42
N GLU A 254 -11.55 -17.51 -0.59
CA GLU A 254 -11.13 -18.82 -1.12
C GLU A 254 -9.74 -18.75 -1.74
N PHE A 255 -9.45 -17.68 -2.49
CA PHE A 255 -8.16 -17.45 -3.10
C PHE A 255 -7.04 -17.25 -2.08
N ALA A 256 -7.33 -16.62 -0.94
CA ALA A 256 -6.35 -16.38 0.11
C ALA A 256 -5.96 -17.65 0.89
N ARG A 257 -6.84 -18.66 0.95
CA ARG A 257 -6.56 -19.95 1.61
C ARG A 257 -5.52 -20.75 0.83
#